data_AF-A0A2P4XSK4-F1
#
_entry.id   AF-A0A2P4XSK4-F1
#
_cell.length_a   1.000
_cell.length_b   1.000
_cell.length_c   1.000
_cell.angle_alpha   90.00
_cell.angle_beta   90.00
_cell.angle_gamma   90.00
#
_symmetry.space_group_name_H-M   'P 1'
#
loop_
_entity.id
_entity.type
_entity.pdbx_description
1 polymer ?
#
loop_
_entity_poly.entity_id
_entity_poly.type
_entity_poly.pdbx_seq_one_letter_code
_entity_poly.pdbx_strand_id
1 'polypeptide(L)'
;MTEAFDWDAALSLVRWQRTRRGYDGDADLLQTGFGLLQPDADAQFGPQSALSRAERAFNLPWQRVASEVLQFAVFLVTKAKRDETRPQQTRQGLRLLQLALNVFAVKGDAQLTSLPLNSCNLLLSALAETLEKVQQDDQTLQTLQDVKAVFLYLFGLPSERTTTRTVSFQMYRPPTNVYADFLKRALNAIFAALTELKDEEKSLVYVDLLFAALFVFQELQKTQTNKKKVFLAIAKTSLRDIVAYRHTLVALQKQGVSDVEAATKMLDRVVEDALFDTEHIRQYDGAMVHAAMWQKENCEAQEEANDKKTKKRRKAGGAKTSSGLVSYQKNLFDELLNLLSDREIQLEMKASVGGFFEVLVRGFATRIREAANTKIEDTKTDLKTSRKRAAIVIATTSTTYSPFNFWSELCAVTYAAFQQATEKNDFLPVLVTLYNALFRALCECDVYRVTEDTEEREQFQTMEKRSVRLYPVLCDVHPTL
;
A
#
# COMPACT_ATOMS: atom_id res chain seq x y z
N MET A 1 -40.06 21.69 26.50
CA MET A 1 -40.62 22.17 25.21
C MET A 1 -39.62 21.81 24.14
N THR A 2 -39.91 20.80 23.33
CA THR A 2 -39.09 20.46 22.14
C THR A 2 -39.47 21.44 21.04
N GLU A 3 -38.53 22.25 20.57
CA GLU A 3 -38.73 23.10 19.39
C GLU A 3 -39.28 22.24 18.24
N ALA A 4 -40.31 22.74 17.56
CA ALA A 4 -40.90 22.04 16.42
C ALA A 4 -39.86 21.98 15.28
N PHE A 5 -39.68 20.80 14.70
CA PHE A 5 -38.76 20.61 13.58
C PHE A 5 -39.22 21.43 12.37
N ASP A 6 -38.33 22.25 11.80
CA ASP A 6 -38.64 23.12 10.67
C ASP A 6 -38.74 22.35 9.35
N TRP A 7 -39.98 22.08 8.92
CA TRP A 7 -40.28 21.34 7.70
C TRP A 7 -40.00 22.14 6.43
N ASP A 8 -40.07 23.47 6.47
CA ASP A 8 -39.80 24.32 5.30
C ASP A 8 -38.30 24.37 5.01
N ALA A 9 -37.47 24.43 6.05
CA ALA A 9 -36.03 24.26 5.93
C ALA A 9 -35.67 22.87 5.39
N ALA A 10 -36.29 21.81 5.89
CA ALA A 10 -36.04 20.44 5.41
C ALA A 10 -36.48 20.24 3.95
N LEU A 11 -37.59 20.84 3.52
CA LEU A 11 -38.01 20.82 2.11
C LEU A 11 -37.03 21.62 1.23
N SER A 12 -36.51 22.74 1.76
CA SER A 12 -35.48 23.54 1.09
C SER A 12 -34.18 22.75 0.91
N LEU A 13 -33.80 21.91 1.88
CA LEU A 13 -32.67 20.99 1.77
C LEU A 13 -32.90 19.91 0.71
N VAL A 14 -34.08 19.30 0.67
CA VAL A 14 -34.43 18.32 -0.40
C VAL A 14 -34.43 18.97 -1.80
N ARG A 15 -34.57 20.30 -1.87
CA ARG A 15 -34.54 21.09 -3.11
C ARG A 15 -33.31 21.99 -3.22
N TRP A 16 -32.21 21.66 -2.52
CA TRP A 16 -31.04 22.53 -2.35
C TRP A 16 -30.50 23.10 -3.67
N GLN A 17 -30.56 22.35 -4.77
CA GLN A 17 -30.14 22.83 -6.10
C GLN A 17 -30.88 24.08 -6.58
N ARG A 18 -32.13 24.28 -6.14
CA ARG A 18 -33.00 25.42 -6.52
C ARG A 18 -33.10 26.48 -5.42
N THR A 19 -32.88 26.11 -4.17
CA THR A 19 -33.10 26.97 -2.99
C THR A 19 -31.81 27.59 -2.45
N ARG A 20 -30.64 27.10 -2.85
CA ARG A 20 -29.34 27.57 -2.38
C ARG A 20 -29.11 29.06 -2.69
N ARG A 21 -28.72 29.83 -1.66
CA ARG A 21 -28.47 31.28 -1.72
C ARG A 21 -27.06 31.67 -1.29
N GLY A 22 -26.05 30.94 -1.74
CA GLY A 22 -24.66 31.20 -1.35
C GLY A 22 -24.29 30.54 -0.02
N TYR A 23 -23.25 31.06 0.63
CA TYR A 23 -22.58 30.38 1.74
C TYR A 23 -23.41 30.29 3.03
N ASP A 24 -24.07 31.38 3.44
CA ASP A 24 -24.87 31.38 4.68
C ASP A 24 -26.05 30.41 4.54
N GLY A 25 -26.67 30.37 3.35
CA GLY A 25 -27.67 29.35 3.03
C GLY A 25 -27.13 27.92 3.03
N ASP A 26 -25.85 27.69 2.70
CA ASP A 26 -25.24 26.37 2.81
C ASP A 26 -25.07 25.93 4.29
N ALA A 27 -24.82 26.88 5.20
CA ALA A 27 -24.71 26.61 6.64
C ALA A 27 -26.09 26.27 7.27
N ASP A 28 -27.14 26.99 6.89
CA ASP A 28 -28.51 26.70 7.34
C ASP A 28 -28.98 25.31 6.87
N LEU A 29 -28.67 24.98 5.62
CA LEU A 29 -28.95 23.67 5.03
C LEU A 29 -28.17 22.54 5.73
N LEU A 30 -26.92 22.79 6.13
CA LEU A 30 -26.12 21.83 6.92
C LEU A 30 -26.76 21.53 8.27
N GLN A 31 -27.16 22.55 9.03
CA GLN A 31 -27.81 22.37 10.35
C GLN A 31 -29.12 21.60 10.23
N THR A 32 -29.92 21.96 9.22
CA THR A 32 -31.15 21.24 8.88
C THR A 32 -30.87 19.77 8.56
N GLY A 33 -29.79 19.49 7.81
CA GLY A 33 -29.36 18.14 7.47
C GLY A 33 -28.95 17.32 8.69
N PHE A 34 -28.25 17.93 9.65
CA PHE A 34 -27.90 17.26 10.90
C PHE A 34 -29.14 16.86 11.70
N GLY A 35 -30.10 17.77 11.88
CA GLY A 35 -31.35 17.45 12.56
C GLY A 35 -32.20 16.41 11.82
N LEU A 36 -32.17 16.42 10.48
CA LEU A 36 -32.94 15.48 9.65
C LEU A 36 -32.40 14.04 9.71
N LEU A 37 -31.06 13.89 9.74
CA LEU A 37 -30.38 12.61 9.67
C LEU A 37 -29.86 12.10 11.02
N GLN A 38 -30.21 12.77 12.12
CA GLN A 38 -29.88 12.29 13.45
C GLN A 38 -30.63 10.98 13.73
N PRO A 39 -29.92 9.89 14.10
CA PRO A 39 -30.58 8.65 14.47
C PRO A 39 -31.32 8.80 15.80
N ASP A 40 -32.33 7.95 16.01
CA ASP A 40 -33.04 7.85 17.29
C ASP A 40 -32.11 7.27 18.38
N ALA A 41 -32.54 7.26 19.64
CA ALA A 41 -31.73 6.84 20.80
C ALA A 41 -31.11 5.43 20.66
N ASP A 42 -31.74 4.54 19.90
CA ASP A 42 -31.26 3.17 19.63
C ASP A 42 -30.35 3.06 18.38
N ALA A 43 -29.83 4.19 17.89
CA ALA A 43 -29.06 4.29 16.63
C ALA A 43 -29.84 3.82 15.37
N GLN A 44 -31.17 3.82 15.45
CA GLN A 44 -32.07 3.43 14.36
C GLN A 44 -32.80 4.63 13.74
N PHE A 45 -33.48 4.40 12.62
CA PHE A 45 -34.32 5.39 11.94
C PHE A 45 -35.79 4.96 12.03
N GLY A 46 -36.30 4.90 13.27
CA GLY A 46 -37.64 4.44 13.58
C GLY A 46 -38.72 5.43 13.11
N PRO A 47 -40.01 5.17 13.44
CA PRO A 47 -41.12 6.04 13.05
C PRO A 47 -41.00 7.47 13.59
N GLN A 48 -40.31 7.68 14.71
CA GLN A 48 -40.17 9.00 15.35
C GLN A 48 -38.98 9.81 14.82
N SER A 49 -38.01 9.18 14.15
CA SER A 49 -36.92 9.88 13.50
C SER A 49 -37.41 10.99 12.57
N ALA A 50 -36.65 12.08 12.50
CA ALA A 50 -36.96 13.21 11.64
C ALA A 50 -37.09 12.78 10.16
N LEU A 51 -36.24 11.85 9.71
CA LEU A 51 -36.30 11.28 8.36
C LEU A 51 -37.63 10.54 8.07
N SER A 52 -38.08 9.66 8.96
CA SER A 52 -39.35 8.92 8.77
C SER A 52 -40.59 9.83 8.90
N ARG A 53 -40.46 10.96 9.61
CA ARG A 53 -41.49 12.01 9.64
C ARG A 53 -41.47 12.86 8.37
N ALA A 54 -40.30 13.16 7.81
CA ALA A 54 -40.12 13.87 6.54
C ALA A 54 -40.74 13.09 5.36
N GLU A 55 -40.57 11.78 5.33
CA GLU A 55 -41.19 10.91 4.32
C GLU A 55 -42.71 11.08 4.28
N ARG A 56 -43.35 11.11 5.45
CA ARG A 56 -44.80 11.32 5.60
C ARG A 56 -45.21 12.75 5.27
N ALA A 57 -44.46 13.74 5.73
CA ALA A 57 -44.77 15.15 5.53
C ALA A 57 -44.63 15.59 4.07
N PHE A 58 -43.60 15.10 3.37
CA PHE A 58 -43.33 15.47 1.98
C PHE A 58 -43.96 14.52 0.96
N ASN A 59 -44.51 13.39 1.41
CA ASN A 59 -44.98 12.30 0.56
C ASN A 59 -43.89 11.86 -0.45
N LEU A 60 -42.66 11.74 0.04
CA LEU A 60 -41.48 11.31 -0.72
C LEU A 60 -40.82 10.14 -0.01
N PRO A 61 -40.36 9.09 -0.73
CA PRO A 61 -39.64 7.99 -0.10
C PRO A 61 -38.42 8.49 0.67
N TRP A 62 -38.14 7.92 1.84
CA TRP A 62 -36.99 8.30 2.66
C TRP A 62 -35.66 8.20 1.88
N GLN A 63 -35.55 7.26 0.93
CA GLN A 63 -34.37 7.10 0.06
C GLN A 63 -34.11 8.36 -0.76
N ARG A 64 -35.17 8.98 -1.29
CA ARG A 64 -35.05 10.19 -2.08
C ARG A 64 -34.59 11.36 -1.21
N VAL A 65 -35.17 11.49 -0.02
CA VAL A 65 -34.77 12.52 0.95
C VAL A 65 -33.29 12.35 1.33
N ALA A 66 -32.89 11.15 1.73
CA ALA A 66 -31.50 10.85 2.10
C ALA A 66 -30.52 11.01 0.93
N SER A 67 -30.94 10.69 -0.31
CA SER A 67 -30.12 10.87 -1.51
C SER A 67 -29.87 12.33 -1.84
N GLU A 68 -30.86 13.22 -1.68
CA GLU A 68 -30.65 14.66 -1.87
C GLU A 68 -29.69 15.24 -0.83
N VAL A 69 -29.82 14.82 0.44
CA VAL A 69 -28.88 15.22 1.50
C VAL A 69 -27.47 14.68 1.23
N LEU A 70 -27.37 13.43 0.75
CA LEU A 70 -26.11 12.83 0.33
C LEU A 70 -25.45 13.65 -0.80
N GLN A 71 -26.20 13.99 -1.84
CA GLN A 71 -25.69 14.78 -2.97
C GLN A 71 -25.25 16.19 -2.54
N PHE A 72 -26.01 16.82 -1.64
CA PHE A 72 -25.64 18.10 -1.04
C PHE A 72 -24.32 18.00 -0.24
N ALA A 73 -24.18 16.98 0.60
CA ALA A 73 -22.96 16.75 1.37
C ALA A 73 -21.75 16.51 0.46
N VAL A 74 -21.89 15.67 -0.58
CA VAL A 74 -20.85 15.46 -1.60
C VAL A 74 -20.50 16.76 -2.31
N PHE A 75 -21.49 17.58 -2.66
CA PHE A 75 -21.26 18.89 -3.26
C PHE A 75 -20.41 19.79 -2.35
N LEU A 76 -20.75 19.91 -1.06
CA LEU A 76 -19.99 20.72 -0.12
C LEU A 76 -18.54 20.25 0.05
N VAL A 77 -18.35 18.92 0.18
CA VAL A 77 -17.03 18.31 0.36
C VAL A 77 -16.16 18.48 -0.89
N THR A 78 -16.73 18.31 -2.09
CA THR A 78 -15.97 18.35 -3.34
C THR A 78 -15.79 19.76 -3.92
N LYS A 79 -16.64 20.72 -3.53
CA LYS A 79 -16.52 22.13 -3.94
C LYS A 79 -15.34 22.84 -3.26
N ALA A 80 -14.90 22.38 -2.09
CA ALA A 80 -13.82 22.97 -1.31
C ALA A 80 -12.51 23.20 -2.09
N LYS A 81 -12.24 22.41 -3.15
CA LYS A 81 -11.11 22.64 -4.06
C LYS A 81 -11.10 24.02 -4.75
N ARG A 82 -12.24 24.73 -4.80
CA ARG A 82 -12.32 26.07 -5.39
C ARG A 82 -12.21 27.20 -4.36
N ASP A 83 -12.42 26.91 -3.08
CA ASP A 83 -12.48 27.89 -2.00
C ASP A 83 -11.65 27.39 -0.80
N GLU A 84 -10.32 27.56 -0.82
CA GLU A 84 -9.38 27.08 0.23
C GLU A 84 -9.60 27.70 1.63
N THR A 85 -10.49 28.68 1.74
CA THR A 85 -10.61 29.56 2.90
C THR A 85 -11.46 29.02 4.07
N ARG A 86 -12.09 27.82 3.94
CA ARG A 86 -13.16 27.40 4.89
C ARG A 86 -13.15 25.91 5.26
N PRO A 87 -12.16 25.44 6.05
CA PRO A 87 -12.04 24.04 6.44
C PRO A 87 -13.23 23.53 7.29
N GLN A 88 -13.88 24.39 8.07
CA GLN A 88 -14.99 23.99 8.95
C GLN A 88 -16.23 23.51 8.17
N GLN A 89 -16.56 24.16 7.05
CA GLN A 89 -17.70 23.74 6.23
C GLN A 89 -17.44 22.39 5.56
N THR A 90 -16.19 22.11 5.17
CA THR A 90 -15.78 20.80 4.64
C THR A 90 -15.90 19.71 5.70
N ARG A 91 -15.46 19.98 6.94
CA ARG A 91 -15.63 19.05 8.08
C ARG A 91 -17.11 18.75 8.36
N GLN A 92 -17.94 19.78 8.41
CA GLN A 92 -19.40 19.63 8.60
C GLN A 92 -20.06 18.90 7.42
N GLY A 93 -19.62 19.15 6.19
CA GLY A 93 -20.06 18.43 5.00
C GLY A 93 -19.68 16.95 5.06
N LEU A 94 -18.47 16.60 5.53
CA LEU A 94 -18.05 15.23 5.74
C LEU A 94 -18.88 14.54 6.83
N ARG A 95 -19.21 15.25 7.92
CA ARG A 95 -20.09 14.74 8.96
C ARG A 95 -21.49 14.44 8.40
N LEU A 96 -22.04 15.36 7.60
CA LEU A 96 -23.35 15.18 6.98
C LEU A 96 -23.33 14.00 5.99
N LEU A 97 -22.23 13.86 5.25
CA LEU A 97 -21.99 12.73 4.35
C LEU A 97 -21.99 11.41 5.13
N GLN A 98 -21.25 11.33 6.24
CA GLN A 98 -21.21 10.15 7.11
C GLN A 98 -22.62 9.78 7.63
N LEU A 99 -23.40 10.76 8.09
CA LEU A 99 -24.76 10.52 8.57
C LEU A 99 -25.68 10.01 7.46
N ALA A 100 -25.60 10.59 6.26
CA ALA A 100 -26.37 10.15 5.11
C ALA A 100 -26.02 8.70 4.71
N LEU A 101 -24.73 8.35 4.71
CA LEU A 101 -24.28 6.98 4.43
C LEU A 101 -24.74 5.99 5.50
N ASN A 102 -24.74 6.41 6.78
CA ASN A 102 -25.23 5.59 7.89
C ASN A 102 -26.72 5.25 7.75
N VAL A 103 -27.55 6.18 7.26
CA VAL A 103 -28.97 5.93 6.97
C VAL A 103 -29.12 4.75 6.00
N PHE A 104 -28.36 4.78 4.90
CA PHE A 104 -28.42 3.71 3.90
C PHE A 104 -27.87 2.37 4.43
N ALA A 105 -26.86 2.41 5.30
CA ALA A 105 -26.33 1.22 5.94
C ALA A 105 -27.35 0.57 6.91
N VAL A 106 -28.02 1.36 7.74
CA VAL A 106 -28.96 0.87 8.77
C VAL A 106 -30.30 0.44 8.17
N LYS A 107 -30.87 1.20 7.23
CA LYS A 107 -32.17 0.89 6.61
C LYS A 107 -32.09 -0.15 5.47
N GLY A 108 -30.90 -0.62 5.11
CA GLY A 108 -30.72 -1.84 4.30
C GLY A 108 -30.89 -1.67 2.79
N ASP A 109 -30.70 -0.47 2.25
CA ASP A 109 -30.92 -0.17 0.82
C ASP A 109 -29.67 0.41 0.13
N ALA A 110 -28.51 -0.18 0.43
CA ALA A 110 -27.21 0.29 -0.06
C ALA A 110 -27.10 0.27 -1.60
N GLN A 111 -27.90 -0.53 -2.30
CA GLN A 111 -27.87 -0.65 -3.77
C GLN A 111 -28.37 0.61 -4.51
N LEU A 112 -29.15 1.47 -3.85
CA LEU A 112 -29.66 2.72 -4.44
C LEU A 112 -28.71 3.92 -4.27
N THR A 113 -27.58 3.75 -3.58
CA THR A 113 -26.59 4.82 -3.36
C THR A 113 -25.62 4.96 -4.53
N SER A 114 -26.07 5.06 -5.78
CA SER A 114 -25.11 5.25 -6.88
C SER A 114 -24.58 6.69 -6.89
N LEU A 115 -23.38 6.91 -6.35
CA LEU A 115 -22.64 8.16 -6.55
C LEU A 115 -21.95 8.14 -7.92
N PRO A 116 -21.97 9.25 -8.67
CA PRO A 116 -21.21 9.36 -9.91
C PRO A 116 -19.72 9.11 -9.68
N LEU A 117 -19.07 8.37 -10.59
CA LEU A 117 -17.64 8.04 -10.49
C LEU A 117 -16.76 9.28 -10.27
N ASN A 118 -17.07 10.39 -10.94
CA ASN A 118 -16.34 11.64 -10.80
C ASN A 118 -16.45 12.21 -9.37
N SER A 119 -17.63 12.12 -8.76
CA SER A 119 -17.84 12.53 -7.38
C SER A 119 -17.02 11.68 -6.42
N CYS A 120 -16.96 10.36 -6.63
CA CYS A 120 -16.13 9.47 -5.81
C CYS A 120 -14.62 9.77 -5.95
N ASN A 121 -14.13 10.08 -7.15
CA ASN A 121 -12.75 10.52 -7.37
C ASN A 121 -12.43 11.82 -6.62
N LEU A 122 -13.36 12.79 -6.66
CA LEU A 122 -13.22 14.06 -5.95
C LEU A 122 -13.30 13.87 -4.42
N LEU A 123 -14.16 12.96 -3.95
CA LEU A 123 -14.26 12.59 -2.54
C LEU A 123 -12.94 12.01 -2.04
N LEU A 124 -12.32 11.06 -2.75
CA LEU A 124 -10.99 10.56 -2.36
C LEU A 124 -9.96 11.70 -2.22
N SER A 125 -9.93 12.63 -3.18
CA SER A 125 -9.05 13.79 -3.09
C SER A 125 -9.34 14.64 -1.84
N ALA A 126 -10.62 14.87 -1.54
CA ALA A 126 -11.04 15.67 -0.39
C ALA A 126 -10.75 14.98 0.94
N LEU A 127 -10.85 13.65 1.02
CA LEU A 127 -10.45 12.88 2.20
C LEU A 127 -8.94 13.02 2.47
N ALA A 128 -8.10 12.87 1.44
CA ALA A 128 -6.66 13.08 1.59
C ALA A 128 -6.32 14.52 2.02
N GLU A 129 -6.96 15.52 1.42
CA GLU A 129 -6.79 16.93 1.79
C GLU A 129 -7.26 17.22 3.22
N THR A 130 -8.34 16.56 3.66
CA THR A 130 -8.82 16.69 5.03
C THR A 130 -7.77 16.15 6.01
N LEU A 131 -7.18 14.99 5.72
CA LEU A 131 -6.09 14.40 6.52
C LEU A 131 -4.87 15.32 6.61
N GLU A 132 -4.50 15.98 5.52
CA GLU A 132 -3.38 16.95 5.48
C GLU A 132 -3.66 18.21 6.32
N LYS A 133 -4.93 18.59 6.48
CA LYS A 133 -5.36 19.83 7.15
C LYS A 133 -5.93 19.63 8.57
N VAL A 134 -5.89 18.42 9.10
CA VAL A 134 -6.35 18.15 10.47
C VAL A 134 -5.42 18.88 11.44
N GLN A 135 -5.97 19.82 12.21
CA GLN A 135 -5.29 20.49 13.33
C GLN A 135 -5.51 19.67 14.58
N GLN A 136 -4.59 19.58 15.54
CA GLN A 136 -4.74 18.79 16.78
C GLN A 136 -5.75 19.40 17.78
N ASP A 137 -7.02 19.52 17.38
CA ASP A 137 -8.14 20.03 18.20
C ASP A 137 -9.05 18.89 18.73
N ASP A 138 -10.02 19.20 19.58
CA ASP A 138 -10.99 18.20 20.08
C ASP A 138 -11.92 17.69 18.96
N GLN A 139 -12.16 18.52 17.93
CA GLN A 139 -12.97 18.15 16.76
C GLN A 139 -12.25 17.20 15.79
N THR A 140 -10.95 16.98 15.99
CA THR A 140 -10.11 16.10 15.21
C THR A 140 -10.59 14.68 15.23
N LEU A 141 -10.88 14.16 16.43
CA LEU A 141 -11.26 12.76 16.58
C LEU A 141 -12.55 12.48 15.79
N GLN A 142 -13.53 13.38 15.88
CA GLN A 142 -14.77 13.25 15.12
C GLN A 142 -14.52 13.32 13.62
N THR A 143 -13.69 14.26 13.16
CA THR A 143 -13.34 14.42 11.74
C THR A 143 -12.66 13.16 11.20
N LEU A 144 -11.74 12.55 11.98
CA LEU A 144 -11.06 11.31 11.59
C LEU A 144 -12.02 10.12 11.52
N GLN A 145 -12.95 10.02 12.47
CA GLN A 145 -14.01 9.00 12.43
C GLN A 145 -14.91 9.17 11.21
N ASP A 146 -15.26 10.41 10.84
CA ASP A 146 -16.06 10.70 9.65
C ASP A 146 -15.30 10.31 8.36
N VAL A 147 -14.01 10.66 8.26
CA VAL A 147 -13.13 10.25 7.14
C VAL A 147 -13.06 8.72 7.05
N LYS A 148 -12.83 8.03 8.17
CA LYS A 148 -12.81 6.56 8.23
C LYS A 148 -14.15 5.98 7.76
N ALA A 149 -15.27 6.44 8.30
CA ALA A 149 -16.59 5.92 7.96
C ALA A 149 -16.91 6.09 6.46
N VAL A 150 -16.66 7.28 5.90
CA VAL A 150 -16.85 7.55 4.47
C VAL A 150 -15.93 6.67 3.61
N PHE A 151 -14.65 6.54 3.99
CA PHE A 151 -13.70 5.68 3.28
C PHE A 151 -14.16 4.21 3.28
N LEU A 152 -14.49 3.66 4.45
CA LEU A 152 -14.95 2.27 4.57
C LEU A 152 -16.22 2.03 3.74
N TYR A 153 -17.17 2.97 3.77
CA TYR A 153 -18.39 2.87 2.98
C TYR A 153 -18.12 2.86 1.47
N LEU A 154 -17.27 3.78 0.96
CA LEU A 154 -16.95 3.86 -0.48
C LEU A 154 -16.44 2.52 -1.04
N PHE A 155 -15.71 1.76 -0.21
CA PHE A 155 -15.15 0.46 -0.59
C PHE A 155 -15.99 -0.73 -0.11
N GLY A 156 -17.09 -0.51 0.61
CA GLY A 156 -17.92 -1.58 1.16
C GLY A 156 -17.20 -2.42 2.22
N LEU A 157 -16.34 -1.77 3.01
CA LEU A 157 -15.63 -2.38 4.13
C LEU A 157 -16.48 -2.32 5.42
N PRO A 158 -16.42 -3.35 6.29
CA PRO A 158 -17.04 -3.31 7.60
C PRO A 158 -16.33 -2.30 8.53
N SER A 159 -17.07 -1.74 9.50
CA SER A 159 -16.55 -0.81 10.50
C SER A 159 -15.47 -1.42 11.42
N GLU A 160 -15.49 -2.74 11.57
CA GLU A 160 -14.53 -3.52 12.37
C GLU A 160 -13.58 -4.32 11.46
N ARG A 161 -12.30 -4.42 11.89
CA ARG A 161 -11.27 -5.22 11.22
C ARG A 161 -11.64 -6.71 11.31
N THR A 162 -12.37 -7.21 10.33
CA THR A 162 -12.72 -8.63 10.23
C THR A 162 -11.85 -9.29 9.16
N THR A 163 -11.26 -10.44 9.51
CA THR A 163 -10.27 -11.16 8.69
C THR A 163 -10.88 -11.93 7.51
N THR A 164 -12.21 -11.93 7.35
CA THR A 164 -12.93 -12.88 6.50
C THR A 164 -13.79 -12.27 5.39
N ARG A 165 -13.72 -10.94 5.15
CA ARG A 165 -14.48 -10.30 4.06
C ARG A 165 -13.61 -9.51 3.10
N THR A 166 -13.92 -9.66 1.81
CA THR A 166 -13.29 -8.96 0.69
C THR A 166 -13.95 -7.61 0.41
N VAL A 167 -13.21 -6.69 -0.19
CA VAL A 167 -13.74 -5.40 -0.67
C VAL A 167 -14.82 -5.69 -1.73
N SER A 168 -16.02 -5.12 -1.59
CA SER A 168 -17.12 -5.41 -2.52
C SER A 168 -16.99 -4.65 -3.84
N PHE A 169 -16.33 -3.48 -3.83
CA PHE A 169 -16.23 -2.53 -4.95
C PHE A 169 -17.56 -2.22 -5.66
N GLN A 170 -18.70 -2.51 -5.03
CA GLN A 170 -20.03 -2.30 -5.61
C GLN A 170 -20.32 -0.81 -5.76
N MET A 171 -19.87 -0.01 -4.79
CA MET A 171 -20.08 1.43 -4.73
C MET A 171 -19.06 2.19 -5.58
N TYR A 172 -17.78 1.88 -5.41
CA TYR A 172 -16.73 2.60 -6.10
C TYR A 172 -15.50 1.73 -6.34
N ARG A 173 -15.04 1.70 -7.60
CA ARG A 173 -13.75 1.16 -8.00
C ARG A 173 -12.90 2.27 -8.61
N PRO A 174 -11.87 2.77 -7.91
CA PRO A 174 -11.07 3.91 -8.36
C PRO A 174 -10.19 3.53 -9.55
N PRO A 175 -9.95 4.48 -10.49
CA PRO A 175 -8.81 4.40 -11.40
C PRO A 175 -7.49 4.32 -10.61
N THR A 176 -6.53 3.52 -11.07
CA THR A 176 -5.29 3.25 -10.34
C THR A 176 -4.48 4.51 -10.02
N ASN A 177 -4.44 5.48 -10.94
CA ASN A 177 -3.75 6.76 -10.74
C ASN A 177 -4.41 7.63 -9.66
N VAL A 178 -5.75 7.62 -9.59
CA VAL A 178 -6.51 8.37 -8.58
C VAL A 178 -6.25 7.77 -7.19
N TYR A 179 -6.29 6.44 -7.10
CA TYR A 179 -6.02 5.77 -5.82
C TYR A 179 -4.57 5.90 -5.37
N ALA A 180 -3.60 5.83 -6.29
CA ALA A 180 -2.19 6.00 -5.97
C ALA A 180 -1.88 7.41 -5.44
N ASP A 181 -2.48 8.45 -6.03
CA ASP A 181 -2.35 9.84 -5.55
C ASP A 181 -2.96 10.00 -4.15
N PHE A 182 -4.18 9.49 -3.95
CA PHE A 182 -4.82 9.44 -2.63
C PHE A 182 -3.95 8.73 -1.60
N LEU A 183 -3.46 7.52 -1.92
CA LEU A 183 -2.68 6.71 -1.00
C LEU A 183 -1.42 7.45 -0.57
N LYS A 184 -0.66 8.04 -1.51
CA LYS A 184 0.55 8.79 -1.18
C LYS A 184 0.26 9.94 -0.21
N ARG A 185 -0.75 10.75 -0.53
CA ARG A 185 -1.14 11.91 0.29
C ARG A 185 -1.63 11.50 1.67
N ALA A 186 -2.52 10.51 1.73
CA ALA A 186 -3.06 9.98 2.97
C ALA A 186 -1.97 9.37 3.86
N LEU A 187 -1.08 8.53 3.31
CA LEU A 187 0.02 7.93 4.08
C LEU A 187 0.94 9.00 4.66
N ASN A 188 1.36 9.99 3.86
CA ASN A 188 2.21 11.08 4.33
C ASN A 188 1.54 11.86 5.47
N ALA A 189 0.26 12.21 5.33
CA ALA A 189 -0.48 12.93 6.35
C ALA A 189 -0.66 12.11 7.63
N ILE A 190 -1.00 10.83 7.50
CA ILE A 190 -1.18 9.91 8.64
C ILE A 190 0.14 9.72 9.39
N PHE A 191 1.24 9.49 8.68
CA PHE A 191 2.55 9.31 9.31
C PHE A 191 3.04 10.58 10.00
N ALA A 192 2.90 11.74 9.37
CA ALA A 192 3.25 13.02 10.00
C ALA A 192 2.44 13.25 11.28
N ALA A 193 1.14 12.96 11.25
CA ALA A 193 0.29 13.06 12.43
C ALA A 193 0.74 12.08 13.53
N LEU A 194 0.89 10.79 13.21
CA LEU A 194 1.26 9.75 14.18
C LEU A 194 2.62 10.00 14.85
N THR A 195 3.58 10.63 14.17
CA THR A 195 4.89 10.93 14.76
C THR A 195 4.85 12.04 15.82
N GLU A 196 3.86 12.93 15.77
CA GLU A 196 3.72 14.05 16.70
C GLU A 196 2.67 13.81 17.79
N LEU A 197 1.80 12.82 17.59
CA LEU A 197 0.62 12.58 18.41
C LEU A 197 0.96 11.79 19.68
N LYS A 198 0.33 12.17 20.80
CA LYS A 198 0.40 11.45 22.09
C LYS A 198 -0.92 10.86 22.54
N ASP A 199 -1.99 11.10 21.77
CA ASP A 199 -3.36 10.68 22.06
C ASP A 199 -3.58 9.26 21.50
N GLU A 200 -3.85 8.30 22.38
CA GLU A 200 -4.03 6.89 22.02
C GLU A 200 -5.28 6.66 21.16
N GLU A 201 -6.40 7.34 21.46
CA GLU A 201 -7.65 7.14 20.72
C GLU A 201 -7.52 7.64 19.28
N LYS A 202 -6.94 8.83 19.11
CA LYS A 202 -6.65 9.38 17.78
C LYS A 202 -5.63 8.51 17.03
N SER A 203 -4.62 7.98 17.72
CA SER A 203 -3.63 7.07 17.13
C SER A 203 -4.29 5.82 16.55
N LEU A 204 -5.22 5.20 17.29
CA LEU A 204 -5.95 4.02 16.83
C LEU A 204 -6.73 4.29 15.54
N VAL A 205 -7.43 5.43 15.45
CA VAL A 205 -8.20 5.78 14.25
C VAL A 205 -7.29 6.01 13.04
N TYR A 206 -6.12 6.62 13.22
CA TYR A 206 -5.13 6.78 12.17
C TYR A 206 -4.56 5.44 11.69
N VAL A 207 -4.21 4.54 12.61
CA VAL A 207 -3.70 3.20 12.27
C VAL A 207 -4.77 2.36 11.59
N ASP A 208 -6.04 2.48 11.99
CA ASP A 208 -7.18 1.85 11.31
C ASP A 208 -7.33 2.33 9.86
N LEU A 209 -7.26 3.63 9.65
CA LEU A 209 -7.37 4.22 8.32
C LEU A 209 -6.20 3.81 7.43
N LEU A 210 -4.99 3.80 7.99
CA LEU A 210 -3.78 3.29 7.34
C LEU A 210 -3.95 1.84 6.89
N PHE A 211 -4.39 0.97 7.80
CA PHE A 211 -4.64 -0.43 7.48
C PHE A 211 -5.70 -0.58 6.38
N ALA A 212 -6.83 0.12 6.49
CA ALA A 212 -7.90 0.06 5.50
C ALA A 212 -7.44 0.55 4.12
N ALA A 213 -6.64 1.63 4.07
CA ALA A 213 -6.07 2.14 2.82
C ALA A 213 -5.11 1.15 2.16
N LEU A 214 -4.26 0.48 2.94
CA LEU A 214 -3.37 -0.58 2.44
C LEU A 214 -4.14 -1.85 2.02
N PHE A 215 -5.23 -2.18 2.72
CA PHE A 215 -6.05 -3.35 2.39
C PHE A 215 -6.82 -3.18 1.08
N VAL A 216 -7.51 -2.04 0.90
CA VAL A 216 -8.19 -1.70 -0.38
C VAL A 216 -7.19 -1.74 -1.53
N PHE A 217 -5.98 -1.27 -1.27
CA PHE A 217 -4.92 -1.29 -2.25
C PHE A 217 -4.51 -2.70 -2.68
N GLN A 218 -4.30 -3.59 -1.71
CA GLN A 218 -3.99 -4.99 -1.98
C GLN A 218 -5.09 -5.64 -2.83
N GLU A 219 -6.36 -5.38 -2.52
CA GLU A 219 -7.49 -5.89 -3.30
C GLU A 219 -7.55 -5.29 -4.72
N LEU A 220 -7.24 -4.00 -4.87
CA LEU A 220 -7.09 -3.39 -6.19
C LEU A 220 -5.96 -4.03 -7.00
N GLN A 221 -4.84 -4.40 -6.38
CA GLN A 221 -3.76 -5.12 -7.05
C GLN A 221 -4.22 -6.51 -7.53
N LYS A 222 -4.93 -7.28 -6.70
CA LYS A 222 -5.43 -8.62 -7.05
C LYS A 222 -6.38 -8.61 -8.24
N THR A 223 -7.23 -7.60 -8.34
CA THR A 223 -8.29 -7.50 -9.38
C THR A 223 -7.79 -7.01 -10.75
N GLN A 224 -6.48 -6.76 -10.89
CA GLN A 224 -5.91 -6.21 -12.11
C GLN A 224 -5.26 -7.28 -12.97
N THR A 225 -5.53 -7.24 -14.27
CA THR A 225 -4.98 -8.18 -15.24
C THR A 225 -3.51 -7.92 -15.56
N ASN A 226 -3.02 -6.69 -15.32
CA ASN A 226 -1.62 -6.31 -15.48
C ASN A 226 -1.11 -5.73 -14.16
N LYS A 227 -0.84 -6.62 -13.21
CA LYS A 227 -0.29 -6.28 -11.88
C LYS A 227 1.02 -5.49 -11.99
N LYS A 228 1.79 -5.72 -13.05
CA LYS A 228 2.94 -4.90 -13.44
C LYS A 228 2.61 -3.41 -13.62
N LYS A 229 1.59 -3.07 -14.40
CA LYS A 229 1.14 -1.67 -14.60
C LYS A 229 0.59 -1.06 -13.31
N VAL A 230 0.00 -1.88 -12.46
CA VAL A 230 -0.57 -1.42 -11.18
C VAL A 230 0.54 -1.10 -10.22
N PHE A 231 1.50 -2.01 -10.02
CA PHE A 231 2.69 -1.68 -9.23
C PHE A 231 3.48 -0.53 -9.84
N LEU A 232 3.54 -0.38 -11.17
CA LEU A 232 4.17 0.78 -11.82
C LEU A 232 3.42 2.10 -11.58
N ALA A 233 2.09 2.06 -11.53
CA ALA A 233 1.25 3.22 -11.25
C ALA A 233 1.28 3.59 -9.77
N ILE A 234 1.43 2.58 -8.91
CA ILE A 234 1.71 2.68 -7.49
C ILE A 234 3.10 3.27 -7.28
N ALA A 235 4.10 2.75 -7.99
CA ALA A 235 5.49 3.10 -7.83
C ALA A 235 5.91 4.41 -8.52
N LYS A 236 4.92 5.21 -8.96
CA LYS A 236 5.10 6.66 -8.94
C LYS A 236 5.41 7.18 -7.52
N THR A 237 5.09 6.42 -6.47
CA THR A 237 5.78 6.47 -5.18
C THR A 237 7.07 5.65 -5.28
N SER A 238 8.22 6.30 -5.15
CA SER A 238 9.52 5.64 -5.30
C SER A 238 9.69 4.47 -4.31
N LEU A 239 10.55 3.47 -4.60
CA LEU A 239 10.92 2.42 -3.63
C LEU A 239 11.36 3.03 -2.28
N ARG A 240 12.00 4.22 -2.35
CA ARG A 240 12.34 5.07 -1.21
C ARG A 240 11.13 5.43 -0.35
N ASP A 241 9.98 5.74 -0.93
CA ASP A 241 8.74 6.06 -0.19
C ASP A 241 8.25 4.82 0.59
N ILE A 242 8.27 3.63 -0.02
CA ILE A 242 7.87 2.38 0.64
C ILE A 242 8.79 2.08 1.83
N VAL A 243 10.11 2.20 1.63
CA VAL A 243 11.10 2.02 2.70
C VAL A 243 10.89 3.06 3.80
N ALA A 244 10.60 4.32 3.44
CA ALA A 244 10.33 5.38 4.41
C ALA A 244 9.08 5.07 5.26
N TYR A 245 7.97 4.66 4.63
CA TYR A 245 6.75 4.26 5.34
C TYR A 245 7.00 3.09 6.29
N ARG A 246 7.74 2.08 5.82
CA ARG A 246 8.09 0.93 6.65
C ARG A 246 9.00 1.33 7.82
N HIS A 247 9.97 2.21 7.59
CA HIS A 247 10.84 2.77 8.63
C HIS A 247 10.01 3.48 9.71
N THR A 248 9.08 4.36 9.31
CA THR A 248 8.19 5.07 10.23
C THR A 248 7.31 4.10 11.02
N LEU A 249 6.74 3.08 10.38
CA LEU A 249 5.96 2.04 11.06
C LEU A 249 6.78 1.29 12.12
N VAL A 250 8.02 0.91 11.81
CA VAL A 250 8.91 0.26 12.77
C VAL A 250 9.27 1.20 13.92
N ALA A 251 9.46 2.50 13.65
CA ALA A 251 9.69 3.50 14.69
C ALA A 251 8.47 3.65 15.62
N LEU A 252 7.27 3.76 15.07
CA LEU A 252 6.00 3.83 15.82
C LEU A 252 5.76 2.56 16.65
N GLN A 253 6.11 1.39 16.11
CA GLN A 253 6.02 0.13 16.86
C GLN A 253 6.98 0.13 18.06
N LYS A 254 8.21 0.65 17.92
CA LYS A 254 9.15 0.81 19.04
C LYS A 254 8.67 1.83 20.08
N GLN A 255 7.89 2.82 19.67
CA GLN A 255 7.26 3.80 20.55
C GLN A 255 6.03 3.26 21.29
N GLY A 256 5.60 2.02 20.98
CA GLY A 256 4.49 1.36 21.66
C GLY A 256 3.11 1.70 21.11
N VAL A 257 3.01 2.26 19.89
CA VAL A 257 1.71 2.56 19.26
C VAL A 257 0.99 1.25 18.91
N SER A 258 -0.24 1.10 19.42
CA SER A 258 -1.08 -0.09 19.24
C SER A 258 -1.41 -0.37 17.77
N ASP A 259 -1.56 -1.65 17.43
CA ASP A 259 -2.00 -2.17 16.11
C ASP A 259 -1.15 -1.80 14.88
N VAL A 260 -0.01 -1.12 15.07
CA VAL A 260 0.93 -0.76 14.00
C VAL A 260 1.52 -2.01 13.33
N GLU A 261 1.73 -3.10 14.07
CA GLU A 261 2.25 -4.36 13.53
C GLU A 261 1.35 -4.91 12.41
N ALA A 262 0.03 -4.81 12.56
CA ALA A 262 -0.92 -5.26 11.54
C ALA A 262 -0.81 -4.41 10.26
N ALA A 263 -0.60 -3.10 10.39
CA ALA A 263 -0.36 -2.20 9.27
C ALA A 263 0.98 -2.49 8.58
N THR A 264 2.05 -2.75 9.34
CA THR A 264 3.36 -3.18 8.79
C THR A 264 3.23 -4.46 7.99
N LYS A 265 2.58 -5.49 8.54
CA LYS A 265 2.32 -6.74 7.83
C LYS A 265 1.48 -6.54 6.57
N MET A 266 0.54 -5.60 6.57
CA MET A 266 -0.25 -5.27 5.39
C MET A 266 0.59 -4.60 4.30
N LEU A 267 1.45 -3.64 4.68
CA LEU A 267 2.40 -3.00 3.76
C LEU A 267 3.35 -4.03 3.14
N ASP A 268 3.90 -4.92 3.96
CA ASP A 268 4.81 -5.98 3.51
C ASP A 268 4.09 -6.91 2.50
N ARG A 269 2.85 -7.33 2.77
CA ARG A 269 2.02 -8.13 1.84
C ARG A 269 1.76 -7.42 0.52
N VAL A 270 1.47 -6.12 0.55
CA VAL A 270 1.28 -5.28 -0.65
C VAL A 270 2.53 -5.28 -1.52
N VAL A 271 3.72 -5.25 -0.91
CA VAL A 271 5.00 -5.33 -1.62
C VAL A 271 5.20 -6.73 -2.21
N GLU A 272 5.00 -7.77 -1.40
CA GLU A 272 5.17 -9.16 -1.82
C GLU A 272 4.26 -9.55 -2.99
N ASP A 273 2.96 -9.22 -2.92
CA ASP A 273 1.98 -9.50 -3.97
C ASP A 273 2.33 -8.80 -5.30
N ALA A 274 3.01 -7.66 -5.22
CA ALA A 274 3.37 -6.87 -6.38
C ALA A 274 4.73 -7.25 -7.00
N LEU A 275 5.74 -7.50 -6.17
CA LEU A 275 7.09 -7.83 -6.62
C LEU A 275 7.25 -9.30 -7.01
N PHE A 276 6.54 -10.21 -6.33
CA PHE A 276 6.70 -11.66 -6.48
C PHE A 276 5.47 -12.34 -7.09
N ASP A 277 4.74 -11.60 -7.93
CA ASP A 277 3.65 -12.16 -8.72
C ASP A 277 4.14 -13.32 -9.60
N THR A 278 3.35 -14.39 -9.66
CA THR A 278 3.72 -15.65 -10.32
C THR A 278 3.98 -15.47 -11.82
N GLU A 279 3.38 -14.46 -12.45
CA GLU A 279 3.61 -14.15 -13.87
C GLU A 279 4.95 -13.43 -14.13
N HIS A 280 5.58 -12.85 -13.10
CA HIS A 280 6.71 -11.93 -13.26
C HIS A 280 7.93 -12.26 -12.42
N ILE A 281 7.81 -13.18 -11.45
CA ILE A 281 8.92 -13.65 -10.62
C ILE A 281 10.14 -14.16 -11.42
N ARG A 282 9.95 -14.53 -12.68
CA ARG A 282 11.02 -14.99 -13.59
C ARG A 282 11.93 -13.91 -14.14
N GLN A 283 11.60 -12.65 -13.92
CA GLN A 283 12.26 -11.54 -14.59
C GLN A 283 13.50 -11.04 -13.85
N TYR A 284 13.77 -11.57 -12.66
CA TYR A 284 14.93 -11.22 -11.84
C TYR A 284 16.25 -11.79 -12.39
N ASP A 285 16.25 -12.90 -13.14
CA ASP A 285 17.48 -13.50 -13.68
C ASP A 285 18.28 -12.57 -14.60
N GLY A 286 17.57 -11.74 -15.37
CA GLY A 286 18.19 -10.73 -16.23
C GLY A 286 18.56 -9.44 -15.51
N ALA A 287 18.24 -9.34 -14.22
CA ALA A 287 18.42 -8.16 -13.36
C ALA A 287 19.52 -8.36 -12.31
N MET A 288 19.82 -9.61 -11.94
CA MET A 288 20.89 -9.97 -11.01
C MET A 288 22.26 -9.86 -11.72
N VAL A 289 22.96 -8.76 -11.48
CA VAL A 289 24.24 -8.43 -12.15
C VAL A 289 25.35 -8.10 -11.14
N HIS A 290 24.99 -7.63 -9.95
CA HIS A 290 25.93 -7.20 -8.92
C HIS A 290 26.68 -8.38 -8.30
N ALA A 291 26.04 -9.53 -8.12
CA ALA A 291 26.68 -10.75 -7.61
C ALA A 291 27.81 -11.29 -8.50
N ALA A 292 27.96 -10.80 -9.74
CA ALA A 292 29.13 -11.09 -10.58
C ALA A 292 30.45 -10.61 -9.94
N MET A 293 30.40 -9.66 -8.99
CA MET A 293 31.59 -9.24 -8.26
C MET A 293 32.25 -10.37 -7.47
N TRP A 294 31.47 -11.36 -7.03
CA TRP A 294 31.95 -12.56 -6.31
C TRP A 294 32.71 -13.54 -7.23
N GLN A 295 32.68 -13.33 -8.55
CA GLN A 295 33.34 -14.21 -9.53
C GLN A 295 34.72 -13.70 -10.00
N LYS A 296 35.10 -12.45 -9.69
CA LYS A 296 36.20 -11.73 -10.36
C LYS A 296 37.59 -12.36 -10.26
N GLU A 297 37.91 -13.20 -9.28
CA GLU A 297 39.27 -13.77 -9.16
C GLU A 297 39.54 -15.01 -10.04
N ASN A 298 38.53 -15.64 -10.65
CA ASN A 298 38.75 -16.82 -11.51
C ASN A 298 38.73 -16.54 -13.02
N CYS A 299 38.33 -15.34 -13.45
CA CYS A 299 38.13 -15.07 -14.88
C CYS A 299 39.44 -14.79 -15.64
N GLU A 300 40.51 -14.37 -14.99
CA GLU A 300 41.80 -14.15 -15.67
C GLU A 300 42.44 -15.45 -16.18
N ALA A 301 42.05 -16.61 -15.62
CA ALA A 301 42.54 -17.93 -16.05
C ALA A 301 41.61 -18.67 -17.04
N GLN A 302 40.40 -18.15 -17.31
CA GLN A 302 39.36 -18.86 -18.07
C GLN A 302 38.84 -18.11 -19.30
N GLU A 303 39.25 -16.85 -19.50
CA GLU A 303 38.85 -16.04 -20.66
C GLU A 303 39.48 -16.49 -22.01
N GLU A 304 40.52 -17.33 -22.02
CA GLU A 304 41.13 -17.81 -23.28
C GLU A 304 40.36 -18.97 -23.96
N ALA A 305 39.40 -19.62 -23.30
CA ALA A 305 38.84 -20.89 -23.80
C ALA A 305 37.38 -20.84 -24.31
N ASN A 306 36.61 -19.78 -24.06
CA ASN A 306 35.15 -19.82 -24.25
C ASN A 306 34.54 -18.71 -25.12
N ASP A 307 35.28 -18.28 -26.15
CA ASP A 307 34.92 -17.15 -27.01
C ASP A 307 33.85 -17.46 -28.10
N LYS A 308 32.96 -18.44 -27.89
CA LYS A 308 31.96 -18.85 -28.92
C LYS A 308 30.49 -18.83 -28.54
N LYS A 309 30.09 -18.26 -27.39
CA LYS A 309 28.67 -17.94 -27.12
C LYS A 309 28.51 -16.59 -26.41
N THR A 310 28.85 -15.51 -27.10
CA THR A 310 28.58 -14.14 -26.67
C THR A 310 27.08 -13.84 -26.73
N LYS A 311 26.36 -14.18 -25.65
CA LYS A 311 25.07 -13.56 -25.34
C LYS A 311 25.36 -12.08 -25.03
N LYS A 312 24.93 -11.20 -25.93
CA LYS A 312 25.19 -9.75 -25.96
C LYS A 312 25.19 -9.10 -24.56
N ARG A 313 26.38 -8.99 -23.97
CA ARG A 313 26.68 -8.24 -22.74
C ARG A 313 26.32 -6.77 -23.01
N ARG A 314 25.32 -6.23 -22.31
CA ARG A 314 25.02 -4.79 -22.41
C ARG A 314 26.20 -4.03 -21.82
N LYS A 315 26.85 -3.22 -22.66
CA LYS A 315 27.80 -2.19 -22.22
C LYS A 315 27.06 -1.25 -21.26
N ALA A 316 27.55 -1.13 -20.03
CA ALA A 316 27.27 0.00 -19.17
C ALA A 316 27.85 1.25 -19.86
N GLY A 317 26.98 2.06 -20.47
CA GLY A 317 27.38 3.23 -21.22
C GLY A 317 26.19 4.10 -21.56
N GLY A 318 26.08 5.22 -20.85
CA GLY A 318 25.21 6.34 -21.19
C GLY A 318 23.74 6.14 -20.82
N ALA A 319 23.37 6.54 -19.61
CA ALA A 319 21.99 6.83 -19.25
C ALA A 319 21.48 8.00 -20.11
N LYS A 320 20.93 7.69 -21.29
CA LYS A 320 19.94 8.55 -21.93
C LYS A 320 18.57 8.16 -21.39
N THR A 321 18.00 9.10 -20.64
CA THR A 321 16.60 9.18 -20.22
C THR A 321 15.65 8.79 -21.34
N SER A 322 15.20 7.53 -21.37
CA SER A 322 14.03 7.12 -22.11
C SER A 322 12.94 6.74 -21.12
N SER A 323 11.90 7.57 -21.04
CA SER A 323 10.71 7.45 -20.20
C SER A 323 9.79 6.29 -20.64
N GLY A 324 10.33 5.08 -20.82
CA GLY A 324 9.59 3.87 -21.11
C GLY A 324 9.34 3.09 -19.83
N LEU A 325 8.09 2.66 -19.58
CA LEU A 325 7.65 1.93 -18.39
C LEU A 325 8.73 1.02 -17.79
N VAL A 326 9.26 1.46 -16.65
CA VAL A 326 10.40 0.91 -15.91
C VAL A 326 9.96 -0.34 -15.14
N SER A 327 10.07 -1.54 -15.71
CA SER A 327 9.69 -2.76 -14.97
C SER A 327 10.55 -2.91 -13.70
N TYR A 328 9.97 -2.74 -12.49
CA TYR A 328 10.69 -2.81 -11.21
C TYR A 328 11.48 -4.11 -11.01
N GLN A 329 11.02 -5.27 -11.51
CA GLN A 329 11.79 -6.52 -11.43
C GLN A 329 13.18 -6.42 -12.08
N LYS A 330 13.35 -5.54 -13.07
CA LYS A 330 14.62 -5.33 -13.77
C LYS A 330 15.54 -4.31 -13.10
N ASN A 331 14.98 -3.46 -12.24
CA ASN A 331 15.68 -2.32 -11.66
C ASN A 331 15.69 -2.34 -10.12
N LEU A 332 15.06 -3.32 -9.48
CA LEU A 332 14.95 -3.42 -8.01
C LEU A 332 16.33 -3.30 -7.35
N PHE A 333 17.31 -4.07 -7.82
CA PHE A 333 18.67 -4.07 -7.26
C PHE A 333 19.39 -2.74 -7.50
N ASP A 334 19.21 -2.13 -8.67
CA ASP A 334 19.78 -0.81 -8.98
C ASP A 334 19.12 0.31 -8.16
N GLU A 335 17.81 0.24 -7.93
CA GLU A 335 17.10 1.19 -7.07
C GLU A 335 17.47 1.05 -5.60
N LEU A 336 17.67 -0.18 -5.12
CA LEU A 336 18.18 -0.44 -3.77
C LEU A 336 19.62 0.06 -3.62
N LEU A 337 20.47 -0.15 -4.63
CA LEU A 337 21.83 0.41 -4.66
C LEU A 337 21.78 1.95 -4.62
N ASN A 338 20.98 2.57 -5.48
CA ASN A 338 20.81 4.03 -5.51
C ASN A 338 20.31 4.57 -4.17
N LEU A 339 19.35 3.89 -3.53
CA LEU A 339 18.83 4.25 -2.21
C LEU A 339 19.91 4.20 -1.12
N LEU A 340 20.72 3.14 -1.10
CA LEU A 340 21.78 2.98 -0.11
C LEU A 340 22.95 3.94 -0.34
N SER A 341 23.26 4.24 -1.61
CA SER A 341 24.32 5.17 -1.99
C SER A 341 23.92 6.65 -1.91
N ASP A 342 22.63 6.97 -1.83
CA ASP A 342 22.13 8.35 -1.73
C ASP A 342 22.63 9.04 -0.46
N ARG A 343 23.37 10.15 -0.61
CA ARG A 343 23.96 10.90 0.51
C ARG A 343 22.92 11.70 1.31
N GLU A 344 21.76 11.98 0.72
CA GLU A 344 20.69 12.76 1.38
C GLU A 344 19.86 11.92 2.36
N ILE A 345 19.95 10.59 2.27
CA ILE A 345 19.17 9.68 3.11
C ILE A 345 19.89 9.45 4.44
N GLN A 346 19.15 9.64 5.54
CA GLN A 346 19.63 9.42 6.89
C GLN A 346 20.08 7.98 7.12
N LEU A 347 21.16 7.78 7.88
CA LEU A 347 21.76 6.45 8.13
C LEU A 347 20.76 5.48 8.79
N GLU A 348 19.87 5.95 9.67
CA GLU A 348 18.83 5.14 10.29
C GLU A 348 17.83 4.57 9.27
N MET A 349 17.44 5.39 8.29
CA MET A 349 16.60 4.96 7.18
C MET A 349 17.34 3.95 6.31
N LYS A 350 18.65 4.14 6.06
CA LYS A 350 19.46 3.14 5.35
C LYS A 350 19.54 1.81 6.11
N ALA A 351 19.74 1.84 7.44
CA ALA A 351 19.75 0.64 8.27
C ALA A 351 18.39 -0.09 8.26
N SER A 352 17.28 0.67 8.17
CA SER A 352 15.92 0.10 8.09
C SER A 352 15.66 -0.72 6.81
N VAL A 353 16.46 -0.51 5.76
CA VAL A 353 16.42 -1.32 4.53
C VAL A 353 16.69 -2.79 4.84
N GLY A 354 17.41 -3.13 5.92
CA GLY A 354 17.65 -4.51 6.33
C GLY A 354 16.34 -5.27 6.61
N GLY A 355 15.40 -4.65 7.31
CA GLY A 355 14.09 -5.27 7.53
C GLY A 355 13.28 -5.38 6.22
N PHE A 356 13.50 -4.48 5.26
CA PHE A 356 12.90 -4.61 3.92
C PHE A 356 13.52 -5.77 3.14
N PHE A 357 14.83 -6.00 3.25
CA PHE A 357 15.49 -7.18 2.68
C PHE A 357 14.93 -8.49 3.23
N GLU A 358 14.64 -8.58 4.53
CA GLU A 358 13.97 -9.75 5.11
C GLU A 358 12.63 -10.04 4.41
N VAL A 359 11.83 -9.01 4.17
CA VAL A 359 10.54 -9.13 3.44
C VAL A 359 10.76 -9.60 2.00
N LEU A 360 11.76 -9.04 1.30
CA LEU A 360 12.07 -9.44 -0.07
C LEU A 360 12.52 -10.91 -0.16
N VAL A 361 13.47 -11.32 0.68
CA VAL A 361 13.99 -12.69 0.70
C VAL A 361 12.91 -13.68 1.10
N ARG A 362 12.14 -13.38 2.15
CA ARG A 362 11.02 -14.22 2.61
C ARG A 362 9.95 -14.37 1.55
N GLY A 363 9.51 -13.25 0.95
CA GLY A 363 8.51 -13.25 -0.11
C GLY A 363 8.97 -14.05 -1.33
N PHE A 364 10.20 -13.85 -1.79
CA PHE A 364 10.77 -14.59 -2.91
C PHE A 364 10.86 -16.10 -2.60
N ALA A 365 11.48 -16.48 -1.49
CA ALA A 365 11.66 -17.87 -1.10
C ALA A 365 10.32 -18.62 -0.93
N THR A 366 9.33 -17.97 -0.31
CA THR A 366 7.99 -18.55 -0.12
C THR A 366 7.31 -18.83 -1.45
N ARG A 367 7.35 -17.89 -2.41
CA ARG A 367 6.75 -18.06 -3.73
C ARG A 367 7.44 -19.13 -4.58
N ILE A 368 8.77 -19.23 -4.48
CA ILE A 368 9.52 -20.30 -5.13
C ILE A 368 9.16 -21.66 -4.53
N ARG A 369 9.08 -21.77 -3.20
CA ARG A 369 8.66 -22.99 -2.50
C ARG A 369 7.23 -23.40 -2.88
N GLU A 370 6.28 -22.46 -2.92
CA GLU A 370 4.92 -22.71 -3.38
C GLU A 370 4.90 -23.22 -4.83
N ALA A 371 5.63 -22.56 -5.73
CA ALA A 371 5.72 -22.98 -7.12
C ALA A 371 6.35 -24.39 -7.26
N ALA A 372 7.38 -24.70 -6.47
CA ALA A 372 8.00 -26.01 -6.43
C ALA A 372 7.04 -27.10 -5.92
N ASN A 373 6.25 -26.82 -4.88
CA ASN A 373 5.26 -27.77 -4.37
C ASN A 373 4.12 -28.03 -5.37
N THR A 374 3.67 -27.01 -6.11
CA THR A 374 2.66 -27.21 -7.18
C THR A 374 3.15 -28.06 -8.35
N LYS A 375 4.48 -28.12 -8.61
CA LYS A 375 5.09 -29.06 -9.58
C LYS A 375 4.78 -30.51 -9.27
N ILE A 376 4.74 -30.85 -7.99
CA ILE A 376 4.67 -32.23 -7.50
C ILE A 376 3.24 -32.77 -7.67
N GLU A 377 2.22 -31.93 -7.50
CA GLU A 377 0.80 -32.32 -7.62
C GLU A 377 0.28 -32.34 -9.08
N ASP A 378 0.74 -31.44 -9.96
CA ASP A 378 0.20 -31.28 -11.32
C ASP A 378 0.75 -32.29 -12.36
N THR A 379 1.66 -33.20 -12.00
CA THR A 379 2.16 -34.28 -12.90
C THR A 379 1.10 -35.35 -13.23
N LYS A 380 -0.13 -35.21 -12.72
CA LYS A 380 -1.23 -36.16 -12.91
C LYS A 380 -2.42 -35.68 -13.75
N THR A 381 -2.52 -34.41 -14.18
CA THR A 381 -3.72 -33.94 -14.92
C THR A 381 -3.47 -32.94 -16.08
N ASP A 382 -4.24 -33.10 -17.16
CA ASP A 382 -4.11 -32.43 -18.47
C ASP A 382 -4.32 -30.90 -18.48
N LEU A 383 -3.51 -30.19 -19.28
CA LEU A 383 -3.32 -28.72 -19.28
C LEU A 383 -4.29 -27.93 -20.18
N LYS A 384 -5.02 -26.92 -19.63
CA LYS A 384 -5.74 -25.92 -20.46
C LYS A 384 -5.70 -24.43 -20.03
N THR A 385 -5.03 -23.99 -18.96
CA THR A 385 -5.05 -22.54 -18.56
C THR A 385 -3.66 -21.89 -18.48
N SER A 386 -3.57 -20.58 -18.77
CA SER A 386 -2.32 -19.80 -18.84
C SER A 386 -1.60 -19.66 -17.49
N ARG A 387 -2.33 -19.49 -16.38
CA ARG A 387 -1.78 -19.46 -15.02
C ARG A 387 -1.15 -20.80 -14.62
N LYS A 388 -1.76 -21.92 -15.00
CA LYS A 388 -1.19 -23.26 -14.78
C LYS A 388 0.08 -23.49 -15.60
N ARG A 389 0.15 -22.99 -16.84
CA ARG A 389 1.40 -22.99 -17.62
C ARG A 389 2.50 -22.12 -16.97
N ALA A 390 2.16 -21.05 -16.26
CA ALA A 390 3.13 -20.25 -15.53
C ALA A 390 3.65 -20.97 -14.26
N ALA A 391 2.79 -21.64 -13.49
CA ALA A 391 3.25 -22.47 -12.38
C ALA A 391 4.14 -23.64 -12.87
N ILE A 392 3.68 -24.37 -13.90
CA ILE A 392 4.40 -25.51 -14.50
C ILE A 392 5.73 -25.08 -15.12
N VAL A 393 5.82 -23.91 -15.75
CA VAL A 393 7.09 -23.42 -16.30
C VAL A 393 8.04 -22.94 -15.19
N ILE A 394 7.59 -22.29 -14.10
CA ILE A 394 8.48 -21.96 -12.95
C ILE A 394 9.05 -23.24 -12.35
N ALA A 395 8.17 -24.21 -12.14
CA ALA A 395 8.47 -25.54 -11.68
C ALA A 395 9.48 -26.30 -12.58
N THR A 396 9.29 -26.29 -13.90
CA THR A 396 10.18 -26.99 -14.85
C THR A 396 11.53 -26.28 -15.06
N THR A 397 11.64 -24.98 -14.76
CA THR A 397 12.90 -24.22 -14.78
C THR A 397 13.43 -23.90 -13.37
N SER A 398 13.16 -24.76 -12.38
CA SER A 398 13.59 -24.56 -10.97
C SER A 398 15.11 -24.37 -10.80
N THR A 399 15.89 -24.73 -11.81
CA THR A 399 17.33 -24.47 -11.93
C THR A 399 17.70 -23.03 -12.34
N THR A 400 16.75 -22.13 -12.59
CA THR A 400 17.05 -20.74 -13.01
C THR A 400 16.72 -19.72 -11.93
N TYR A 401 15.78 -20.01 -11.02
CA TYR A 401 15.22 -19.06 -10.06
C TYR A 401 15.60 -19.39 -8.61
N SER A 402 16.87 -19.15 -8.30
CA SER A 402 17.48 -19.47 -7.02
C SER A 402 17.17 -18.45 -5.91
N PRO A 403 16.55 -18.86 -4.79
CA PRO A 403 16.48 -18.03 -3.59
C PRO A 403 17.85 -17.60 -3.08
N PHE A 404 18.87 -18.46 -3.21
CA PHE A 404 20.24 -18.11 -2.87
C PHE A 404 20.82 -17.03 -3.79
N ASN A 405 20.65 -17.14 -5.12
CA ASN A 405 21.19 -16.10 -6.02
C ASN A 405 20.53 -14.74 -5.73
N PHE A 406 19.22 -14.74 -5.49
CA PHE A 406 18.49 -13.53 -5.10
C PHE A 406 19.04 -12.92 -3.79
N TRP A 407 19.27 -13.75 -2.77
CA TRP A 407 19.89 -13.32 -1.51
C TRP A 407 21.33 -12.80 -1.73
N SER A 408 22.14 -13.51 -2.53
CA SER A 408 23.52 -13.14 -2.83
C SER A 408 23.64 -11.83 -3.61
N GLU A 409 22.62 -11.51 -4.42
CA GLU A 409 22.50 -10.24 -5.13
C GLU A 409 22.24 -9.08 -4.15
N LEU A 410 21.38 -9.26 -3.15
CA LEU A 410 21.16 -8.26 -2.11
C LEU A 410 22.43 -8.04 -1.26
N CYS A 411 23.17 -9.11 -0.96
CA CYS A 411 24.49 -9.01 -0.33
C CYS A 411 25.47 -8.19 -1.19
N ALA A 412 25.47 -8.40 -2.52
CA ALA A 412 26.30 -7.65 -3.45
C ALA A 412 25.92 -6.16 -3.53
N VAL A 413 24.62 -5.85 -3.60
CA VAL A 413 24.09 -4.48 -3.60
C VAL A 413 24.51 -3.73 -2.32
N THR A 414 24.40 -4.39 -1.17
CA THR A 414 24.79 -3.83 0.13
C THR A 414 26.27 -3.48 0.17
N TYR A 415 27.12 -4.41 -0.30
CA TYR A 415 28.56 -4.23 -0.34
C TYR A 415 28.98 -3.16 -1.34
N ALA A 416 28.38 -3.13 -2.52
CA ALA A 416 28.63 -2.10 -3.54
C ALA A 416 28.28 -0.70 -3.02
N ALA A 417 27.18 -0.55 -2.28
CA ALA A 417 26.81 0.72 -1.64
C ALA A 417 27.85 1.17 -0.60
N PHE A 418 28.35 0.23 0.22
CA PHE A 418 29.43 0.52 1.18
C PHE A 418 30.72 0.96 0.48
N GLN A 419 31.13 0.27 -0.59
CA GLN A 419 32.31 0.67 -1.38
C GLN A 419 32.17 2.07 -1.97
N GLN A 420 30.96 2.50 -2.33
CA GLN A 420 30.70 3.86 -2.85
C GLN A 420 30.64 4.93 -1.75
N ALA A 421 30.43 4.53 -0.48
CA ALA A 421 30.37 5.43 0.68
C ALA A 421 31.75 5.79 1.27
N THR A 422 32.84 5.48 0.54
CA THR A 422 34.26 5.40 0.97
C THR A 422 34.91 6.67 1.54
N GLU A 423 34.17 7.74 1.80
CA GLU A 423 34.72 8.98 2.37
C GLU A 423 34.64 9.04 3.91
N LYS A 424 33.80 8.23 4.59
CA LYS A 424 33.73 8.15 6.07
C LYS A 424 33.30 6.75 6.56
N ASN A 425 33.92 6.25 7.65
CA ASN A 425 33.60 4.97 8.31
C ASN A 425 32.16 4.90 8.88
N ASP A 426 31.37 5.97 8.77
CA ASP A 426 30.03 6.11 9.33
C ASP A 426 29.01 5.12 8.73
N PHE A 427 29.30 4.51 7.57
CA PHE A 427 28.42 3.50 6.93
C PHE A 427 28.61 2.09 7.51
N LEU A 428 29.70 1.80 8.22
CA LEU A 428 29.99 0.46 8.72
C LEU A 428 28.88 -0.10 9.64
N PRO A 429 28.30 0.66 10.59
CA PRO A 429 27.15 0.18 11.40
C PRO A 429 25.91 -0.14 10.56
N VAL A 430 25.68 0.62 9.48
CA VAL A 430 24.60 0.35 8.53
C VAL A 430 24.86 -0.97 7.81
N LEU A 431 26.08 -1.18 7.30
CA LEU A 431 26.49 -2.43 6.64
C LEU A 431 26.27 -3.65 7.54
N VAL A 432 26.71 -3.58 8.81
CA VAL A 432 26.51 -4.64 9.81
C VAL A 432 25.03 -4.94 10.00
N THR A 433 24.19 -3.91 10.11
CA THR A 433 22.75 -4.06 10.30
C THR A 433 22.09 -4.74 9.09
N LEU A 434 22.50 -4.35 7.87
CA LEU A 434 21.98 -4.92 6.62
C LEU A 434 22.37 -6.40 6.47
N TYR A 435 23.62 -6.76 6.73
CA TYR A 435 24.05 -8.16 6.69
C TYR A 435 23.37 -9.00 7.77
N ASN A 436 23.26 -8.50 9.00
CA ASN A 436 22.56 -9.22 10.07
C ASN A 436 21.10 -9.54 9.70
N ALA A 437 20.41 -8.62 9.03
CA ALA A 437 19.06 -8.87 8.53
C ALA A 437 19.05 -9.91 7.38
N LEU A 438 20.00 -9.82 6.44
CA LEU A 438 20.14 -10.79 5.35
C LEU A 438 20.46 -12.20 5.86
N PHE A 439 21.26 -12.35 6.92
CA PHE A 439 21.53 -13.65 7.54
C PHE A 439 20.33 -14.21 8.27
N ARG A 440 19.62 -13.37 9.05
CA ARG A 440 18.37 -13.78 9.67
C ARG A 440 17.39 -14.29 8.61
N ALA A 441 17.24 -13.57 7.51
CA ALA A 441 16.41 -14.01 6.39
C ALA A 441 16.90 -15.33 5.76
N LEU A 442 18.21 -15.51 5.58
CA LEU A 442 18.80 -16.75 5.05
C LEU A 442 18.41 -17.96 5.91
N CYS A 443 18.53 -17.84 7.24
CA CYS A 443 18.19 -18.87 8.20
C CYS A 443 16.68 -19.09 8.32
N GLU A 444 15.90 -18.04 8.62
CA GLU A 444 14.45 -18.14 8.86
C GLU A 444 13.67 -18.64 7.65
N CYS A 445 14.14 -18.31 6.44
CA CYS A 445 13.46 -18.71 5.21
C CYS A 445 13.95 -20.07 4.69
N ASP A 446 14.89 -20.73 5.39
CA ASP A 446 15.57 -21.96 4.95
C ASP A 446 16.10 -21.84 3.51
N VAL A 447 16.68 -20.69 3.14
CA VAL A 447 17.06 -20.37 1.76
C VAL A 447 17.96 -21.47 1.18
N TYR A 448 18.90 -21.97 1.98
CA TYR A 448 19.82 -23.04 1.59
C TYR A 448 19.06 -24.32 1.22
N ARG A 449 18.13 -24.76 2.06
CA ARG A 449 17.32 -25.96 1.83
C ARG A 449 16.34 -25.79 0.67
N VAL A 450 15.68 -24.64 0.56
CA VAL A 450 14.82 -24.36 -0.61
C VAL A 450 15.64 -24.41 -1.89
N THR A 451 16.87 -23.91 -1.85
CA THR A 451 17.73 -23.94 -3.02
C THR A 451 18.23 -25.36 -3.32
N GLU A 452 18.58 -26.16 -2.31
CA GLU A 452 18.87 -27.59 -2.45
C GLU A 452 17.71 -28.36 -3.08
N ASP A 453 16.49 -28.09 -2.63
CA ASP A 453 15.26 -28.75 -3.09
C ASP A 453 14.85 -28.32 -4.51
N THR A 454 15.39 -27.21 -5.04
CA THR A 454 14.95 -26.60 -6.31
C THR A 454 16.02 -26.55 -7.41
N GLU A 455 17.31 -26.60 -7.08
CA GLU A 455 18.42 -26.50 -8.04
C GLU A 455 19.04 -27.84 -8.44
N GLU A 456 19.77 -27.81 -9.56
CA GLU A 456 20.65 -28.91 -9.97
C GLU A 456 21.95 -28.90 -9.14
N ARG A 457 22.52 -30.09 -8.90
CA ARG A 457 23.70 -30.31 -8.05
C ARG A 457 24.93 -29.46 -8.43
N GLU A 458 25.08 -29.10 -9.70
CA GLU A 458 26.17 -28.24 -10.19
C GLU A 458 25.98 -26.75 -9.82
N GLN A 459 24.73 -26.29 -9.75
CA GLN A 459 24.40 -24.92 -9.33
C GLN A 459 24.56 -24.75 -7.83
N PHE A 460 24.21 -25.81 -7.07
CA PHE A 460 24.48 -25.91 -5.65
C PHE A 460 25.99 -25.88 -5.31
N GLN A 461 26.84 -26.53 -6.10
CA GLN A 461 28.31 -26.40 -5.92
C GLN A 461 28.82 -24.99 -6.23
N THR A 462 28.15 -24.26 -7.12
CA THR A 462 28.46 -22.86 -7.42
C THR A 462 28.02 -21.94 -6.28
N MET A 463 26.90 -22.28 -5.63
CA MET A 463 26.44 -21.66 -4.39
C MET A 463 27.46 -21.81 -3.26
N GLU A 464 27.92 -23.03 -2.97
CA GLU A 464 28.93 -23.30 -1.95
C GLU A 464 30.21 -22.48 -2.19
N LYS A 465 30.68 -22.42 -3.44
CA LYS A 465 31.84 -21.58 -3.82
C LYS A 465 31.60 -20.09 -3.60
N ARG A 466 30.38 -19.59 -3.85
CA ARG A 466 30.02 -18.18 -3.58
C ARG A 466 29.94 -17.90 -2.09
N SER A 467 29.36 -18.79 -1.30
CA SER A 467 29.30 -18.68 0.16
C SER A 467 30.69 -18.60 0.78
N VAL A 468 31.62 -19.44 0.32
CA VAL A 468 33.03 -19.43 0.77
C VAL A 468 33.73 -18.10 0.44
N ARG A 469 33.35 -17.41 -0.65
CA ARG A 469 33.91 -16.11 -1.04
C ARG A 469 33.25 -14.92 -0.38
N LEU A 470 31.98 -15.06 -0.01
CA LEU A 470 31.32 -14.09 0.87
C LEU A 470 31.96 -14.11 2.26
N TYR A 471 32.38 -15.28 2.73
CA TYR A 471 32.86 -15.50 4.10
C TYR A 471 33.98 -14.54 4.55
N PRO A 472 35.05 -14.25 3.77
CA PRO A 472 36.05 -13.25 4.14
C PRO A 472 35.48 -11.82 4.31
N VAL A 473 34.62 -11.38 3.39
CA VAL A 473 33.95 -10.06 3.47
C VAL A 473 33.04 -9.97 4.69
N LEU A 474 32.46 -11.10 5.10
CA LEU A 474 31.64 -11.22 6.29
C LEU A 474 32.48 -11.23 7.57
N CYS A 475 33.65 -11.88 7.58
CA CYS A 475 34.59 -11.89 8.69
C CYS A 475 35.23 -10.51 8.95
N ASP A 476 35.47 -9.72 7.90
CA ASP A 476 35.96 -8.34 8.03
C ASP A 476 34.92 -7.39 8.64
N VAL A 477 33.62 -7.71 8.51
CA VAL A 477 32.50 -6.93 9.05
C VAL A 477 32.04 -7.46 10.42
N HIS A 478 32.38 -8.72 10.77
CA HIS A 478 32.06 -9.37 12.04
C HIS A 478 33.19 -10.36 12.45
N PRO A 479 34.11 -9.99 13.35
CA PRO A 479 35.20 -10.89 13.77
C PRO A 479 34.78 -12.00 14.76
N THR A 480 33.48 -12.18 15.04
CA THR A 480 32.98 -13.10 16.09
C THR A 480 31.79 -13.95 15.64
N LEU A 481 31.85 -14.55 14.45
CA LEU A 481 30.98 -15.66 14.05
C LEU A 481 31.79 -16.96 13.99
#